data_AF-A0A453SYD3-F1
#
_entry.id   AF-A0A453SYD3-F1
#
_cell.length_a   1.000
_cell.length_b   1.000
_cell.length_c   1.000
_cell.angle_alpha   90.00
_cell.angle_beta   90.00
_cell.angle_gamma   90.00
#
_symmetry.space_group_name_H-M   'P 1'
#
loop_
_entity.id
_entity.type
_entity.pdbx_description
1 polymer ?
#
loop_
_entity_poly.entity_id
_entity_poly.type
_entity_poly.pdbx_seq_one_letter_code
_entity_poly.pdbx_strand_id
1 'polypeptide(L)' 'MMQGSKPWRYTGEEANMDREDIKMLVKKWWDIYNDEGLDYKAGDETTNLLRGILVEAGAVKYFPAPSAA' A
#
# COMPACT_ATOMS: atom_id res chain seq x y z
N MET A 1 19.65 -1.69 15.37
CA MET A 1 18.45 -1.39 14.56
C MET A 1 18.09 0.07 14.80
N MET A 2 17.80 0.86 13.76
CA MET A 2 17.34 2.24 13.96
C MET A 2 15.90 2.21 14.46
N GLN A 3 15.75 2.46 15.75
CA GLN A 3 14.50 2.72 16.44
C GLN A 3 13.97 4.06 15.86
N GLY A 4 12.76 4.06 15.31
CA GLY A 4 12.03 5.28 14.90
C GLY A 4 11.95 5.56 13.40
N SER A 5 12.54 4.71 12.56
CA SER A 5 12.53 4.91 11.11
C SER A 5 11.22 4.47 10.42
N LYS A 6 10.37 3.72 11.11
CA LYS A 6 9.12 3.16 10.56
C LYS A 6 7.93 4.00 11.02
N PRO A 7 7.31 4.81 10.14
CA PRO A 7 6.21 5.71 10.53
C PRO A 7 4.98 4.95 11.08
N TRP A 8 4.75 3.72 10.63
CA TRP A 8 3.68 2.84 11.14
C TRP A 8 3.96 2.21 12.52
N ARG A 9 5.14 2.45 13.11
CA ARG A 9 5.47 2.05 14.49
C ARG A 9 5.89 3.25 15.34
N TYR A 10 5.42 4.45 14.98
CA TYR A 10 5.74 5.66 15.73
C TYR A 10 5.14 5.60 17.14
N THR A 11 6.00 5.58 18.16
CA THR A 11 5.60 5.55 19.58
C THR A 11 5.76 6.91 20.27
N GLY A 12 6.55 7.82 19.70
CA GLY A 12 6.91 9.11 20.30
C GLY A 12 8.02 9.03 21.37
N GLU A 13 8.48 7.83 21.73
CA GLU A 13 9.42 7.60 22.85
C GLU A 13 10.88 7.44 22.41
N GLU A 14 11.12 7.16 21.13
CA GLU A 14 12.46 6.84 20.63
C GLU A 14 13.25 8.11 20.24
N ALA A 15 14.57 7.99 20.21
CA ALA A 15 15.45 9.11 19.87
C ALA A 15 15.08 9.74 18.51
N ASN A 16 14.99 11.07 18.48
CA ASN A 16 14.62 11.89 17.32
C ASN A 16 13.14 11.88 16.93
N MET A 17 12.27 11.16 17.64
CA MET A 17 10.82 11.17 17.39
C MET A 17 10.14 12.49 17.77
N ASP A 18 10.80 13.30 18.61
CA ASP A 18 10.36 14.63 19.04
C ASP A 18 10.59 15.70 17.97
N ARG A 19 11.43 15.43 16.96
CA ARG A 19 11.70 16.37 15.87
C ARG A 19 10.44 16.64 15.05
N GLU A 20 10.20 17.92 14.76
CA GLU A 20 9.00 18.37 14.04
C GLU A 20 8.91 17.82 12.60
N ASP A 21 10.03 17.65 11.90
CA ASP A 21 10.06 17.04 10.57
C ASP A 21 9.64 15.56 10.60
N ILE A 22 10.00 14.84 11.67
CA ILE A 22 9.58 13.45 11.88
C ILE A 22 8.08 13.38 12.16
N LYS A 23 7.55 14.25 13.03
CA LYS A 23 6.09 14.33 13.27
C LYS A 23 5.32 14.64 11.99
N MET A 24 5.82 15.58 11.17
CA MET A 24 5.22 15.89 9.87
C MET A 24 5.26 14.70 8.91
N LEU A 25 6.37 13.95 8.88
CA LEU A 25 6.50 12.76 8.03
C LEU A 25 5.48 11.68 8.43
N VAL A 26 5.38 11.38 9.73
CA VAL A 26 4.43 10.40 10.26
C VAL A 26 3.00 10.81 9.95
N LYS A 27 2.66 12.09 10.12
CA LYS A 27 1.33 12.62 9.78
C LYS A 27 1.00 12.41 8.29
N LYS A 28 1.89 12.84 7.38
CA LYS A 28 1.68 12.66 5.93
C LYS A 28 1.54 11.20 5.54
N TRP A 29 2.30 10.32 6.17
CA TRP A 29 2.21 8.88 5.93
C TRP A 29 0.81 8.35 6.31
N TRP A 30 0.28 8.74 7.47
CA TRP A 30 -1.07 8.37 7.89
C TRP A 30 -2.16 8.99 7.03
N ASP A 31 -1.98 10.26 6.60
CA ASP A 31 -2.92 10.93 5.70
C ASP A 31 -3.05 10.16 4.37
N ILE A 32 -1.94 9.66 3.82
CA ILE A 32 -1.93 8.82 2.60
C ILE A 32 -2.52 7.43 2.88
N TYR A 33 -2.19 6.80 4.00
CA TYR A 33 -2.68 5.46 4.33
C TYR A 33 -4.19 5.43 4.52
N ASN A 34 -4.76 6.47 5.13
CA ASN A 34 -6.20 6.61 5.37
C ASN A 34 -6.97 7.20 4.18
N ASP A 35 -6.28 7.52 3.08
CA ASP A 35 -6.93 8.02 1.87
C ASP A 35 -7.66 6.88 1.16
N GLU A 36 -8.98 6.81 1.37
CA GLU A 36 -9.87 5.83 0.73
C GLU A 36 -9.86 5.93 -0.80
N GLY A 37 -9.42 7.06 -1.38
CA GLY A 37 -9.24 7.24 -2.81
C GLY A 37 -8.05 6.46 -3.38
N LEU A 38 -7.10 6.06 -2.52
CA LEU A 38 -5.98 5.20 -2.86
C LEU A 38 -6.29 3.71 -2.64
N ASP A 39 -7.47 3.38 -2.09
CA ASP A 39 -7.90 1.99 -2.01
C ASP A 39 -7.95 1.39 -3.40
N TYR A 40 -7.23 0.28 -3.56
CA TYR A 40 -7.33 -0.52 -4.77
C TYR A 40 -8.72 -1.12 -4.86
N LYS A 41 -9.60 -0.51 -5.67
CA LYS A 41 -10.90 -1.07 -6.00
C LYS A 41 -10.69 -2.13 -7.09
N ALA A 42 -10.44 -3.37 -6.67
CA ALA A 42 -10.48 -4.53 -7.55
C ALA A 42 -11.93 -4.69 -8.06
N GLY A 43 -12.27 -4.06 -9.17
CA GLY A 43 -13.69 -3.94 -9.51
C GLY A 43 -14.09 -2.91 -10.54
N ASP A 44 -13.21 -2.00 -10.99
CA ASP A 44 -13.58 -1.10 -12.09
C ASP A 44 -14.04 -1.98 -13.26
N GLU A 45 -15.31 -1.83 -13.66
CA GLU A 45 -15.96 -2.67 -14.67
C GLU A 45 -15.10 -2.73 -15.93
N THR A 46 -14.40 -1.64 -16.23
CA THR A 46 -13.40 -1.51 -17.28
C THR A 46 -12.26 -2.51 -17.11
N THR A 47 -11.67 -2.61 -15.92
CA THR A 47 -10.57 -3.55 -15.63
C THR A 47 -11.04 -5.00 -15.66
N ASN A 48 -12.26 -5.28 -15.20
CA ASN A 48 -12.85 -6.62 -15.26
C ASN A 48 -13.20 -7.03 -16.70
N LEU A 49 -13.75 -6.10 -17.49
CA LEU A 49 -14.05 -6.29 -18.90
C LEU A 49 -12.77 -6.53 -19.69
N LEU A 50 -11.76 -5.67 -19.51
CA LEU A 50 -10.45 -5.82 -20.15
C LEU A 50 -9.80 -7.15 -19.76
N ARG A 51 -9.88 -7.55 -18.49
CA ARG A 51 -9.36 -8.84 -18.02
C ARG A 51 -10.12 -10.01 -18.65
N GLY A 52 -11.44 -9.91 -18.81
CA GLY A 52 -12.26 -10.89 -19.53
C GLY A 52 -11.84 -11.03 -20.99
N ILE A 53 -11.72 -9.92 -21.72
CA ILE A 53 -11.27 -9.89 -23.12
C ILE A 53 -9.86 -10.46 -23.27
N LEU A 54 -8.95 -10.15 -22.35
CA LEU A 54 -7.56 -10.63 -22.39
C LEU A 54 -7.46 -12.14 -22.10
N VAL A 55 -8.36 -12.67 -21.25
CA VAL A 55 -8.52 -14.11 -21.00
C VAL A 55 -9.12 -14.81 -22.23
N GLU A 56 -10.16 -14.25 -22.85
CA GLU A 56 -10.76 -14.77 -24.10
C GLU A 56 -9.75 -14.76 -25.26
N ALA A 57 -8.95 -13.71 -25.38
CA ALA A 57 -7.89 -13.61 -26.38
C ALA A 57 -6.68 -14.54 -26.11
N GLY A 58 -6.69 -15.32 -25.02
CA GLY A 58 -5.61 -16.22 -24.64
C GLY A 58 -4.31 -15.50 -24.25
N ALA A 59 -4.36 -14.19 -23.99
CA ALA A 59 -3.21 -13.34 -23.76
C ALA A 59 -2.74 -13.35 -22.29
N VAL A 60 -3.52 -13.90 -21.36
CA VAL A 60 -3.14 -13.99 -19.93
C VAL A 60 -2.83 -15.43 -19.54
N LYS A 61 -1.53 -15.76 -19.45
CA LYS A 61 -1.08 -16.96 -18.73
C LYS A 61 -1.06 -16.62 -17.23
N TYR A 62 -2.14 -16.99 -16.54
CA TYR A 62 -2.24 -16.85 -15.09
C TYR A 62 -1.24 -17.80 -14.40
N PHE A 63 -0.27 -17.25 -13.68
CA PHE A 63 0.63 -18.00 -12.79
C PHE A 63 0.23 -17.68 -11.34
N PRO A 64 -0.38 -18.63 -10.60
CA PRO A 64 -0.72 -18.40 -9.21
C PRO A 64 0.57 -18.20 -8.40
N ALA A 65 0.59 -17.15 -7.56
CA ALA A 65 1.67 -16.96 -6.60
C ALA A 65 1.69 -18.17 -5.64
N PRO A 66 2.87 -18.75 -5.33
CA PRO A 66 2.96 -19.84 -4.38
C PRO A 66 2.40 -19.36 -3.02
N SER A 67 1.55 -20.18 -2.42
CA SER A 67 0.97 -19.90 -1.11
C SER A 67 2.11 -19.75 -0.09
N ALA A 68 2.12 -18.61 0.61
CA ALA A 68 3.09 -18.37 1.67
C ALA A 68 2.80 -19.33 2.84
N ALA A 69 3.78 -20.20 3.13
CA ALA A 69 3.77 -21.12 4.27
C ALA A 69 4.32 -20.45 5.54
#